data_AF-A0A0V0SQH4-F1
#
_entry.id   AF-A0A0V0SQH4-F1
#
_cell.length_a   1.000
_cell.length_b   1.000
_cell.length_c   1.000
_cell.angle_alpha   90.00
_cell.angle_beta   90.00
_cell.angle_gamma   90.00
#
_symmetry.space_group_name_H-M   'P 1'
#
loop_
_entity.id
_entity.type
_entity.pdbx_description
1 polymer ?
#
loop_
_entity_poly.entity_id
_entity_poly.type
_entity_poly.pdbx_seq_one_letter_code
_entity_poly.pdbx_strand_id
1 'polypeptide(L)' 'MNRTLIDMLAKVSIDQPEDWDVHLDRVLLAYRSSVHHTTGATPCLIIFGRELRLPVDV' A
#
# COMPACT_ATOMS: atom_id res chain seq x y z
N MET A 1 2.16 -9.96 4.23
CA MET A 1 1.76 -9.14 3.06
C MET A 1 0.28 -8.82 3.08
N ASN A 2 -0.65 -9.78 2.95
CA ASN A 2 -2.08 -9.46 3.00
C ASN A 2 -2.53 -8.82 4.33
N ARG A 3 -1.94 -9.22 5.47
CA ARG A 3 -2.28 -8.63 6.77
C ARG A 3 -2.00 -7.12 6.83
N THR A 4 -0.84 -6.68 6.36
CA THR A 4 -0.47 -5.25 6.32
C THR A 4 -1.43 -4.44 5.47
N LEU A 5 -1.85 -4.98 4.32
CA LEU A 5 -2.82 -4.33 3.45
C LEU A 5 -4.19 -4.20 4.14
N ILE A 6 -4.66 -5.27 4.78
CA ILE A 6 -5.92 -5.28 5.54
C ILE A 6 -5.86 -4.29 6.71
N ASP A 7 -4.75 -4.24 7.44
CA ASP A 7 -4.57 -3.31 8.57
C ASP A 7 -4.52 -1.85 8.08
N MET A 8 -3.91 -1.57 6.93
CA MET A 8 -3.93 -0.24 6.32
C MET A 8 -5.35 0.16 5.89
N LEU A 9 -6.07 -0.76 5.25
CA LEU A 9 -7.44 -0.55 4.79
C LEU A 9 -8.38 -0.27 5.98
N ALA A 10 -8.32 -1.10 7.01
CA ALA A 10 -9.13 -0.93 8.22
C ALA A 10 -8.87 0.40 8.93
N LYS A 11 -7.64 0.92 8.89
CA LYS A 11 -7.30 2.22 9.48
C LYS A 11 -7.89 3.40 8.70
N VAL A 12 -7.86 3.34 7.36
CA VAL A 12 -8.35 4.46 6.53
C VAL A 12 -9.87 4.49 6.43
N SER A 13 -10.54 3.35 6.58
CA SER A 13 -11.99 3.24 6.54
C SER A 13 -12.63 3.18 7.93
N ILE A 14 -11.93 3.59 9.00
CA ILE A 14 -12.43 3.44 10.38
C ILE A 14 -13.74 4.21 10.62
N ASP A 15 -13.85 5.40 10.03
CA ASP A 15 -15.02 6.27 10.20
C ASP A 15 -16.17 5.88 9.25
N GLN A 16 -15.85 5.27 8.11
CA GLN A 16 -16.80 4.84 7.07
C GLN A 16 -16.40 3.44 6.54
N PRO A 17 -16.69 2.35 7.29
CA PRO A 17 -16.25 1.01 6.91
C PRO A 17 -16.89 0.47 5.63
N GLU A 18 -18.06 0.97 5.26
CA GLU A 18 -18.74 0.63 4.01
C GLU A 18 -18.02 1.15 2.76
N ASP A 19 -17.33 2.29 2.88
CA ASP A 19 -16.62 2.95 1.78
C ASP A 19 -15.13 2.50 1.66
N TRP A 20 -14.83 1.29 2.14
CA TRP A 20 -13.48 0.75 2.12
C TRP A 20 -12.88 0.71 0.70
N ASP A 21 -13.71 0.47 -0.31
CA ASP A 21 -13.33 0.34 -1.72
C ASP A 21 -12.89 1.68 -2.31
N VAL A 22 -13.48 2.80 -1.86
CA VAL A 22 -13.06 4.17 -2.23
C VAL A 22 -11.61 4.44 -1.79
N HIS A 23 -11.14 3.79 -0.73
CA HIS A 23 -9.77 3.95 -0.23
C HIS A 23 -8.78 2.96 -0.85
N LEU A 24 -9.26 1.99 -1.64
CA LEU A 24 -8.46 0.88 -2.14
C LEU A 24 -7.24 1.34 -2.96
N ASP A 25 -7.45 2.25 -3.90
CA ASP A 25 -6.38 2.73 -4.78
C ASP A 25 -5.25 3.38 -3.99
N ARG A 26 -5.60 4.20 -2.99
CA ARG A 26 -4.64 4.88 -2.13
C ARG A 26 -3.87 3.89 -1.25
N VAL A 27 -4.57 2.91 -0.68
CA VAL A 27 -3.95 1.87 0.17
C VAL A 27 -3.03 0.97 -0.66
N LEU A 28 -3.44 0.58 -1.86
CA LEU A 28 -2.62 -0.21 -2.76
C LEU A 28 -1.36 0.54 -3.20
N LEU A 29 -1.48 1.85 -3.48
CA LEU A 29 -0.32 2.68 -3.80
C LEU A 29 0.67 2.72 -2.62
N ALA A 30 0.19 3.08 -1.43
CA ALA A 30 1.02 3.16 -0.23
C ALA A 30 1.67 1.81 0.10
N TYR A 31 0.90 0.72 0.00
CA TYR A 31 1.42 -0.62 0.22
C TYR A 31 2.52 -0.97 -0.78
N ARG A 32 2.33 -0.68 -2.07
CA ARG A 32 3.29 -1.03 -3.12
C ARG A 32 4.59 -0.23 -3.07
N SER A 33 4.55 1.03 -2.61
CA SER A 33 5.72 1.92 -2.57
C SER A 33 6.42 1.97 -1.21
N SER A 34 5.85 1.40 -0.15
CA SER A 34 6.45 1.43 1.19
C SER A 34 7.34 0.22 1.41
N VAL A 35 8.53 0.46 1.96
CA VAL A 35 9.46 -0.62 2.34
C VAL A 35 8.83 -1.52 3.39
N HIS A 36 8.74 -2.81 3.08
CA HIS A 36 8.18 -3.78 4.02
C HIS A 36 9.26 -4.27 4.98
N HIS A 37 9.02 -4.16 6.29
CA HIS A 37 10.01 -4.41 7.34
C HIS A 37 10.71 -5.78 7.24
N THR A 38 9.97 -6.84 6.92
CA THR A 38 10.53 -8.20 6.84
C THR A 38 11.48 -8.38 5.66
N THR A 39 11.22 -7.72 4.54
CA THR A 39 11.98 -7.91 3.29
C THR A 39 13.00 -6.81 3.03
N GLY A 40 12.90 -5.67 3.72
CA GLY A 40 13.74 -4.50 3.49
C GLY A 40 13.55 -3.85 2.12
N ALA A 41 12.51 -4.24 1.38
CA ALA A 41 12.22 -3.79 0.03
C ALA A 41 10.73 -3.48 -0.15
N THR A 42 10.38 -2.67 -1.14
CA THR A 42 8.98 -2.38 -1.47
C THR A 42 8.33 -3.59 -2.15
N PRO A 43 7.01 -3.83 -1.95
CA PRO A 43 6.31 -4.86 -2.68
C PRO A 43 6.38 -4.70 -4.20
N CYS A 44 6.45 -3.46 -4.71
CA CYS A 44 6.57 -3.23 -6.15
C CYS A 44 7.89 -3.80 -6.70
N LEU A 45 9.00 -3.52 -6.01
CA LEU A 45 10.32 -4.05 -6.39
C LEU A 45 10.35 -5.57 -6.35
N ILE A 46 9.80 -6.19 -5.30
CA ILE A 46 9.81 -7.65 -5.13
C ILE A 46 8.96 -8.35 -6.19
N ILE A 47 7.78 -7.82 -6.52
CA ILE A 47 6.83 -8.50 -7.42
C ILE A 47 7.12 -8.20 -8.89
N PHE A 48 7.50 -6.97 -9.21
CA PHE A 48 7.64 -6.51 -10.60
C PHE A 48 9.09 -6.26 -11.03
N GLY A 49 10.06 -6.38 -10.11
CA GLY A 49 11.47 -6.15 -10.40
C GLY A 49 11.83 -4.68 -10.65
N ARG A 50 10.93 -3.74 -10.37
CA ARG A 50 11.15 -2.30 -10.54
C ARG A 50 10.44 -1.50 -9.47
N GLU A 51 11.00 -0.36 -9.12
CA GLU A 51 10.40 0.57 -8.16
C GLU A 51 9.29 1.40 -8.82
N LEU A 52 8.30 1.80 -8.02
CA LEU A 52 7.26 2.74 -8.43
C LEU A 52 7.85 4.16 -8.50
N ARG A 53 7.55 4.92 -9.55
CA ARG A 53 7.83 6.36 -9.60
C ARG A 53 6.61 7.12 -9.12
N LEU A 54 6.73 7.80 -7.99
CA LEU A 54 5.68 8.62 -7.41
C LEU A 54 5.83 10.08 -7.87
N PRO A 55 4.74 10.86 -7.89
CA PRO A 55 4.82 12.29 -8.22
C PRO A 55 5.77 13.11 -7.33
N VAL A 56 6.07 12.62 -6.12
CA VAL A 56 7.01 13.25 -5.18
C VAL A 56 8.48 13.01 -5.55
N ASP A 57 8.76 12.06 -6.45
CA ASP A 57 10.13 11.70 -6.86
C ASP A 57 10.65 12.57 -8.04
N VAL A 58 9.87 13.58 -8.47
CA VAL A 58 10.17 14.48 -9.60
C VAL A 58 10.45 15.90 -9.11
#